data_AF-A5TTN1-F1
#
_entry.id   AF-A5TTN1-F1
#
_cell.length_a   1.000
_cell.length_b   1.000
_cell.length_c   1.000
_cell.angle_alpha   90.00
_cell.angle_beta   90.00
_cell.angle_gamma   90.00
#
_symmetry.space_group_name_H-M   'P 1'
#
loop_
_entity.id
_entity.type
_entity.pdbx_description
1 polymer ?
#
loop_
_entity_poly.entity_id
_entity_poly.type
_entity_poly.pdbx_seq_one_letter_code
_entity_poly.pdbx_strand_id
1 'polypeptide(L)' 'MYIEQEEYEELSTKKSLIKPKLKKFIKTYKKAIKNPDDLKNKILCEFSSLQYFHKELGIE' A
#
# COMPACT_ATOMS: atom_id res chain seq x y z
N MET A 1 2.82 18.34 -6.16
CA MET A 1 2.37 17.20 -7.00
C MET A 1 0.87 17.13 -6.81
N TYR A 2 0.12 17.57 -7.81
CA TYR A 2 -1.34 17.49 -7.83
C TYR A 2 -1.72 16.46 -8.87
N ILE A 3 -2.80 15.73 -8.61
CA ILE A 3 -3.39 14.82 -9.60
C ILE A 3 -4.25 15.71 -10.49
N GLU A 4 -4.08 15.61 -11.81
CA GLU A 4 -4.90 16.38 -12.73
C GLU A 4 -6.37 15.95 -12.63
N GLN A 5 -7.30 16.85 -12.95
CA GLN A 5 -8.74 16.60 -12.80
C GLN A 5 -9.19 15.33 -13.54
N GLU A 6 -8.67 15.12 -14.76
CA GLU A 6 -8.95 13.95 -15.59
C GLU A 6 -8.47 12.64 -14.93
N GLU A 7 -7.25 12.63 -14.40
CA GLU A 7 -6.70 11.48 -13.67
C GLU A 7 -7.52 11.19 -12.39
N TYR A 8 -7.98 12.22 -11.69
CA TYR A 8 -8.82 12.06 -10.51
C TYR A 8 -10.18 11.42 -10.84
N GLU A 9 -10.79 11.81 -11.95
CA GLU A 9 -12.07 11.26 -12.41
C GLU A 9 -11.92 9.79 -12.83
N GLU A 10 -10.85 9.44 -13.54
CA GLU A 10 -10.52 8.05 -13.87
C GLU A 10 -10.28 7.19 -12.62
N LEU A 11 -9.54 7.69 -11.64
CA LEU A 11 -9.32 6.99 -10.38
C LEU A 11 -10.62 6.88 -9.57
N SER A 12 -11.48 7.90 -9.63
CA SER A 12 -12.77 7.91 -8.96
C SER A 12 -13.73 6.87 -9.53
N THR A 13 -13.81 6.71 -10.85
CA THR A 13 -14.64 5.67 -11.48
C THR A 13 -14.14 4.26 -11.17
N LYS A 14 -12.82 4.09 -11.00
CA LYS A 14 -12.17 2.81 -10.67
C LYS A 14 -12.07 2.54 -9.15
N LYS A 15 -12.70 3.36 -8.29
CA LYS A 15 -12.66 3.21 -6.81
C LYS A 15 -13.04 1.80 -6.34
N SER A 16 -14.01 1.16 -7.00
CA SER A 16 -14.46 -0.20 -6.70
C SER A 16 -13.38 -1.26 -6.90
N LEU A 17 -12.43 -1.03 -7.81
CA LEU A 17 -11.29 -1.91 -8.09
C LEU A 17 -10.07 -1.54 -7.26
N ILE A 18 -9.83 -0.24 -7.06
CA ILE A 18 -8.65 0.27 -6.34
C ILE A 18 -8.76 -0.08 -4.85
N LYS A 19 -9.92 0.17 -4.22
CA LYS A 19 -10.13 -0.11 -2.78
C LYS A 19 -9.78 -1.55 -2.38
N PRO A 20 -10.30 -2.61 -3.03
CA PRO A 20 -9.99 -3.99 -2.64
C PRO A 20 -8.52 -4.35 -2.94
N LYS A 21 -7.95 -3.85 -4.04
CA LYS A 21 -6.52 -4.07 -4.36
C LYS A 21 -5.61 -3.44 -3.31
N LEU A 22 -5.90 -2.20 -2.91
CA LEU A 22 -5.14 -1.51 -1.87
C LEU A 22 -5.27 -2.21 -0.52
N LYS A 23 -6.48 -2.65 -0.13
CA LYS A 23 -6.68 -3.47 1.07
C LYS A 23 -5.88 -4.78 1.03
N LYS A 24 -5.84 -5.46 -0.12
CA LYS A 24 -5.05 -6.69 -0.30
C LYS A 24 -3.56 -6.38 -0.16
N PHE A 25 -3.09 -5.29 -0.77
CA PHE A 25 -1.70 -4.84 -0.68
C PHE A 25 -1.29 -4.55 0.77
N ILE A 26 -2.09 -3.78 1.52
CA ILE A 26 -1.83 -3.51 2.95
C ILE A 26 -1.77 -4.80 3.76
N LYS A 27 -2.66 -5.78 3.50
CA LYS A 27 -2.61 -7.09 4.17
C LYS A 27 -1.32 -7.86 3.86
N THR A 28 -0.88 -7.85 2.60
CA THR A 28 0.39 -8.48 2.21
C THR A 28 1.56 -7.80 2.90
N TYR A 29 1.59 -6.47 2.93
CA TYR A 29 2.61 -5.68 3.61
C TYR A 29 2.70 -6.00 5.10
N LYS A 30 1.56 -6.02 5.80
CA LYS A 30 1.49 -6.41 7.22
C LYS A 30 2.02 -7.83 7.49
N LYS A 31 1.85 -8.76 6.54
CA LYS A 31 2.42 -10.11 6.66
C LYS A 31 3.92 -10.11 6.40
N ALA A 32 4.38 -9.33 5.42
CA ALA A 32 5.78 -9.21 5.07
C ALA A 32 6.62 -8.64 6.23
N ILE A 33 6.11 -7.63 6.94
CA ILE A 33 6.78 -7.06 8.13
C ILE A 33 7.00 -8.11 9.22
N LYS A 34 6.07 -9.05 9.39
CA LYS A 34 6.20 -10.09 10.42
C LYS A 34 7.25 -11.15 10.10
N ASN A 35 7.60 -11.31 8.82
CA ASN A 35 8.58 -12.28 8.34
C ASN A 35 9.65 -11.60 7.47
N PRO A 36 10.54 -10.78 8.08
CA PRO A 36 11.55 -10.00 7.35
C PRO A 36 12.70 -10.84 6.77
N ASP A 37 12.85 -12.11 7.20
CA ASP A 37 13.88 -13.04 6.70
C ASP A 37 13.75 -13.37 5.21
N ASP A 38 12.55 -13.22 4.64
CA ASP A 38 12.35 -13.39 3.20
C ASP A 38 12.80 -12.11 2.46
N LEU A 39 13.72 -12.27 1.50
CA LEU A 39 14.28 -11.16 0.73
C LEU A 39 13.20 -10.34 0.00
N LYS A 40 12.12 -10.99 -0.49
CA LYS A 40 11.02 -10.27 -1.14
C LYS A 40 10.21 -9.46 -0.15
N ASN A 41 10.00 -9.98 1.07
CA ASN A 41 9.34 -9.23 2.13
C ASN A 41 10.17 -8.03 2.56
N LYS A 42 11.50 -8.18 2.69
CA LYS A 42 12.39 -7.07 3.01
C LYS A 42 12.32 -5.96 1.95
N ILE A 43 12.44 -6.31 0.67
CA ILE A 43 12.31 -5.35 -0.44
C ILE A 43 10.93 -4.69 -0.42
N LEU A 44 9.85 -5.46 -0.22
CA LEU A 44 8.51 -4.90 -0.15
C LEU A 44 8.37 -3.90 1.02
N CYS A 45 8.94 -4.21 2.17
CA CYS A 45 8.89 -3.36 3.36
C CYS A 45 9.66 -2.05 3.16
N GLU A 46 10.87 -2.13 2.60
CA GLU A 46 11.83 -1.04 2.45
C GLU A 46 11.47 -0.07 1.31
N PHE A 47 10.90 -0.56 0.21
CA PHE A 47 10.56 0.27 -0.94
C PHE A 47 9.09 0.68 -1.00
N SER A 48 8.24 0.19 -0.10
CA SER A 48 6.85 0.63 -0.05
C SER A 48 6.71 1.96 0.66
N SER A 49 5.86 2.84 0.15
CA SER A 49 5.41 4.04 0.85
C SER A 49 4.68 3.73 2.15
N LEU A 50 4.17 2.51 2.35
CA LEU A 50 3.51 2.10 3.59
C LEU A 50 4.44 2.12 4.81
N GLN A 51 5.76 2.16 4.61
CA GLN A 51 6.73 2.30 5.70
C GLN A 51 6.54 3.58 6.52
N TYR A 52 6.03 4.64 5.88
CA TYR A 52 5.79 5.92 6.54
C TYR A 52 4.45 5.97 7.30
N PHE A 53 3.60 4.96 7.13
CA PHE A 53 2.24 4.90 7.70
C PHE A 53 2.11 3.80 8.75
N HIS A 54 3.21 3.30 9.33
CA HIS A 54 3.16 2.21 10.32
C HIS A 54 2.24 2.52 11.51
N LYS A 55 2.28 3.76 12.02
CA LYS A 55 1.40 4.22 13.10
C LYS A 55 -0.08 4.14 12.71
N GLU A 56 -0.46 4.67 11.55
CA GLU A 56 -1.83 4.62 11.02
C GLU A 56 -2.28 3.20 10.67
N LEU A 57 -1.33 2.34 10.32
CA LEU A 57 -1.56 0.93 10.06
C LEU A 57 -1.60 0.07 11.34
N GLY A 58 -1.27 0.61 12.51
CA GLY A 58 -1.18 -0.13 13.77
C GLY A 58 -0.06 -1.18 13.75
N ILE A 59 1.10 -0.80 13.21
CA ILE A 59 2.32 -1.58 13.15
C ILE A 59 3.31 -0.88 14.09
N GLU A 60 3.64 -1.53 15.20
CA GLU A 60 4.64 -1.10 16.20
C GLU A 60 5.92 -1.93 16.08
#